data_AF-A0A1V8S8T2-F1
#
_entry.id   AF-A0A1V8S8T2-F1
#
_cell.length_a   1.000
_cell.length_b   1.000
_cell.length_c   1.000
_cell.angle_alpha   90.00
_cell.angle_beta   90.00
_cell.angle_gamma   90.00
#
_symmetry.space_group_name_H-M   'P 1'
#
loop_
_entity.id
_entity.type
_entity.pdbx_description
1 polymer ?
#
loop_
_entity_poly.entity_id
_entity_poly.type
_entity_poly.pdbx_seq_one_letter_code
_entity_poly.pdbx_strand_id
1 'polypeptide(L)'
;MSKLFIGGLAWHTDDQTLRAKFEEFGEVQEAIVVKDRDTGRSRGFGFVRFAQDSEADNAVSQMNNVEFDGRTIRVDKASERGGGGGGGGGGFGGGREGGGYSGGGGRGGYQGGGGGYQQGGYQGGGGYQGGGGGGYQGGGGGGYSGGGGGNNWRGGGGGGGYQGGGGGGQGSYGGQQDGGSGGYQGGQQQQQGGGGAIMAMSTGPPPLKFTGSKHLVQRLVLATLTGRPIRISQIRASSHTAPGLSPHEVSLLRLLDAITNGSQIEFSYTGTTVAYKPGLITGSAAGYGAAGGVIRHELPAECSRGVAYFLIPLCILAPFAKSAVNVILTGPGVITSATEAGDVSVDTVRSAILPVLRNFGIENGLEVRILRRSNTGRNGKGGGGEVQLVFGHQVRLPKTVHLMSAGTVKRVRGVAYSTGVAGANNARLIEAARGVLNEFVPDTYIYSDVSGAPLVAAPEKSNPAAKKKTGLGFGLSLVAESNTNVLYSADIASPPAGGVTPEDLGRQCALQLLESIEQGGCASAIAAPTMLTLMAMGSEDVSRMSLGKDVLGSEQVVLLARDLRTFGMSGWGLREGDAEDEVVVSIVGKGVGNVGRKIA
;
A
#
# COMPACT_ATOMS: atom_id res chain seq x y z
N MET A 1 -4.18 -22.05 -36.09
CA MET A 1 -5.21 -22.78 -35.32
C MET A 1 -5.47 -22.04 -34.01
N SER A 2 -6.60 -21.35 -33.92
CA SER A 2 -6.95 -20.54 -32.76
C SER A 2 -8.06 -21.18 -31.95
N LYS A 3 -7.85 -21.32 -30.65
CA LYS A 3 -8.89 -21.69 -29.69
C LYS A 3 -9.49 -20.43 -29.10
N LEU A 4 -10.81 -20.29 -29.18
CA LEU A 4 -11.59 -19.24 -28.55
C LEU A 4 -12.13 -19.73 -27.20
N PHE A 5 -12.29 -18.80 -26.27
CA PHE A 5 -13.03 -18.95 -25.02
C PHE A 5 -14.37 -18.22 -25.18
N ILE A 6 -15.46 -18.92 -24.86
CA ILE A 6 -16.82 -18.37 -24.91
C ILE A 6 -17.38 -18.41 -23.49
N GLY A 7 -17.53 -17.24 -22.86
CA GLY A 7 -18.14 -17.09 -21.52
C GLY A 7 -19.56 -16.53 -21.61
N GLY A 8 -20.37 -16.79 -20.58
CA GLY A 8 -21.74 -16.24 -20.46
C GLY A 8 -22.85 -17.16 -20.98
N LEU A 9 -22.53 -18.39 -21.40
CA LEU A 9 -23.48 -19.36 -21.94
C LEU A 9 -24.66 -19.63 -20.98
N ALA A 10 -25.81 -20.02 -21.55
CA ALA A 10 -26.92 -20.52 -20.76
C ALA A 10 -26.55 -21.88 -20.13
N TRP A 11 -27.19 -22.20 -18.99
CA TRP A 11 -26.91 -23.46 -18.29
C TRP A 11 -27.48 -24.71 -19.00
N HIS A 12 -28.28 -24.50 -20.05
CA HIS A 12 -28.81 -25.52 -20.95
C HIS A 12 -28.11 -25.54 -22.32
N THR A 13 -27.13 -24.66 -22.57
CA THR A 13 -26.32 -24.71 -23.81
C THR A 13 -25.42 -25.93 -23.76
N ASP A 14 -25.53 -26.81 -24.75
CA ASP A 14 -24.70 -28.00 -24.93
C ASP A 14 -23.71 -27.84 -26.10
N ASP A 15 -22.71 -28.74 -26.13
CA ASP A 15 -21.60 -28.75 -27.09
C ASP A 15 -22.06 -28.66 -28.56
N GLN A 16 -23.19 -29.33 -28.88
CA GLN A 16 -23.78 -29.33 -30.23
C GLN A 16 -24.38 -27.98 -30.60
N THR A 17 -25.10 -27.32 -29.68
CA THR A 17 -25.68 -25.99 -29.89
C THR A 17 -24.59 -24.93 -30.02
N LEU A 18 -23.55 -25.02 -29.19
CA LEU A 18 -22.37 -24.16 -29.29
C LEU A 18 -21.63 -24.37 -30.62
N ARG A 19 -21.45 -25.63 -31.06
CA ARG A 19 -20.81 -25.96 -32.34
C ARG A 19 -21.59 -25.36 -33.51
N ALA A 20 -22.88 -25.69 -33.62
CA ALA A 20 -23.71 -25.27 -34.74
C ALA A 20 -23.76 -23.74 -34.92
N LYS A 21 -23.75 -22.97 -33.81
CA LYS A 21 -23.75 -21.50 -33.89
C LYS A 21 -22.39 -20.91 -34.32
N PHE A 22 -21.28 -21.59 -34.04
CA PHE A 22 -19.94 -21.11 -34.42
C PHE A 22 -19.49 -21.64 -35.80
N GLU A 23 -20.09 -22.72 -36.32
CA GLU A 23 -19.89 -23.18 -37.71
C GLU A 23 -20.37 -22.17 -38.77
N GLU A 24 -21.21 -21.20 -38.40
CA GLU A 24 -21.57 -20.05 -39.26
C GLU A 24 -20.37 -19.18 -39.67
N PHE A 25 -19.24 -19.25 -38.95
CA PHE A 25 -18.08 -18.36 -39.11
C PHE A 25 -16.82 -19.06 -39.67
N GLY A 26 -16.83 -20.38 -39.82
CA GLY A 26 -15.67 -21.16 -40.27
C GLY A 26 -15.72 -22.64 -39.85
N GLU A 27 -14.69 -23.41 -40.22
CA GLU A 27 -14.66 -24.84 -39.94
C GLU A 27 -14.28 -25.11 -38.46
N VAL A 28 -15.28 -25.48 -37.65
CA VAL A 28 -15.08 -25.84 -36.24
C VAL A 28 -14.50 -27.25 -36.14
N GLN A 29 -13.28 -27.37 -35.61
CA GLN A 29 -12.65 -28.66 -35.32
C GLN A 29 -13.19 -29.25 -34.01
N GLU A 30 -13.24 -28.44 -32.95
CA GLU A 30 -13.58 -28.86 -31.58
C GLU A 30 -14.48 -27.79 -30.94
N ALA A 31 -15.56 -28.21 -30.28
CA ALA A 31 -16.42 -27.34 -29.46
C ALA A 31 -16.80 -28.09 -28.17
N ILE A 32 -16.55 -27.49 -27.01
CA ILE A 32 -16.76 -28.12 -25.70
C ILE A 32 -17.26 -27.08 -24.69
N VAL A 33 -18.45 -27.29 -24.12
CA VAL A 33 -18.95 -26.57 -22.95
C VAL A 33 -18.37 -27.21 -21.70
N VAL A 34 -17.74 -26.42 -20.83
CA VAL A 34 -17.12 -26.96 -19.63
C VAL A 34 -18.19 -27.23 -18.58
N LYS A 35 -18.47 -28.51 -18.36
CA LYS A 35 -19.40 -28.99 -17.33
C LYS A 35 -18.65 -29.24 -16.02
N ASP A 36 -19.38 -29.12 -14.92
CA ASP A 36 -18.91 -29.43 -13.58
C ASP A 36 -18.78 -30.94 -13.39
N ARG A 37 -17.67 -31.39 -12.80
CA ARG A 37 -17.31 -32.83 -12.76
C ARG A 37 -18.20 -33.65 -11.84
N ASP A 38 -18.68 -33.04 -10.75
CA ASP A 38 -19.37 -33.75 -9.68
C ASP A 38 -20.91 -33.60 -9.79
N THR A 39 -21.38 -32.55 -10.47
CA THR A 39 -22.82 -32.28 -10.69
C THR A 39 -23.28 -32.38 -12.15
N GLY A 40 -22.36 -32.51 -13.11
CA GLY A 40 -22.65 -32.60 -14.55
C GLY A 40 -23.21 -31.33 -15.22
N ARG A 41 -23.41 -30.24 -14.46
CA ARG A 41 -24.04 -29.00 -14.95
C ARG A 41 -23.08 -28.12 -15.74
N SER A 42 -23.55 -27.45 -16.78
CA SER A 42 -22.77 -26.43 -17.50
C SER A 42 -22.29 -25.32 -16.56
N ARG A 43 -21.00 -24.99 -16.62
CA ARG A 43 -20.40 -23.89 -15.84
C ARG A 43 -20.61 -22.51 -16.49
N GLY A 44 -21.39 -22.43 -17.57
CA GLY A 44 -21.68 -21.18 -18.28
C GLY A 44 -20.52 -20.67 -19.16
N PHE A 45 -19.57 -21.53 -19.51
CA PHE A 45 -18.50 -21.23 -20.46
C PHE A 45 -18.06 -22.47 -21.24
N GLY A 46 -17.47 -22.25 -22.40
CA GLY A 46 -16.94 -23.28 -23.29
C GLY A 46 -15.75 -22.79 -24.11
N PHE A 47 -15.25 -23.66 -24.98
CA PHE A 47 -14.20 -23.35 -25.94
C PHE A 47 -14.57 -23.86 -27.33
N VAL A 48 -14.13 -23.15 -28.37
CA VAL A 48 -14.26 -23.54 -29.77
C VAL A 48 -12.89 -23.41 -30.44
N ARG A 49 -12.43 -24.42 -31.21
CA ARG A 49 -11.22 -24.36 -32.04
C ARG A 49 -11.61 -24.36 -33.50
N PHE A 50 -11.18 -23.34 -34.23
CA PHE A 50 -11.33 -23.26 -35.69
C PHE A 50 -10.11 -23.85 -36.39
N ALA A 51 -10.32 -24.32 -37.63
CA ALA A 51 -9.25 -24.74 -38.52
C ALA A 51 -8.31 -23.57 -38.85
N GLN A 52 -8.87 -22.42 -39.24
CA GLN A 52 -8.09 -21.23 -39.60
C GLN A 52 -8.13 -20.14 -38.53
N ASP A 53 -7.08 -19.31 -38.48
CA ASP A 53 -7.00 -18.19 -37.55
C ASP A 53 -7.83 -16.98 -38.01
N SER A 54 -8.02 -16.82 -39.32
CA SER A 54 -8.92 -15.85 -39.95
C SER A 54 -10.39 -16.03 -39.53
N GLU A 55 -10.85 -17.27 -39.47
CA GLU A 55 -12.21 -17.66 -39.06
C GLU A 55 -12.46 -17.28 -37.58
N ALA A 56 -11.50 -17.60 -36.72
CA ALA A 56 -11.57 -17.27 -35.30
C ALA A 56 -11.62 -15.76 -35.04
N ASP A 57 -10.91 -14.95 -35.82
CA ASP A 57 -10.89 -13.49 -35.70
C ASP A 57 -12.20 -12.85 -36.16
N ASN A 58 -12.82 -13.40 -37.22
CA ASN A 58 -14.16 -13.03 -37.64
C ASN A 58 -15.22 -13.37 -36.56
N ALA A 59 -15.15 -14.57 -35.98
CA ALA A 59 -16.06 -15.00 -34.91
C ALA A 59 -15.93 -14.13 -33.65
N VAL A 60 -14.70 -13.78 -33.22
CA VAL A 60 -14.47 -12.82 -32.11
C VAL A 60 -15.07 -11.45 -32.42
N SER A 61 -14.90 -10.97 -33.66
CA SER A 61 -15.35 -9.63 -34.05
C SER A 61 -16.88 -9.51 -34.14
N GLN A 62 -17.57 -10.60 -34.47
CA GLN A 62 -19.03 -10.59 -34.69
C GLN A 62 -19.84 -11.11 -33.50
N MET A 63 -19.36 -12.08 -32.71
CA MET A 63 -20.14 -12.71 -31.63
C MET A 63 -19.83 -12.18 -30.22
N ASN A 64 -18.82 -11.32 -30.04
CA ASN A 64 -18.45 -10.82 -28.72
C ASN A 64 -19.43 -9.73 -28.23
N ASN A 65 -20.10 -9.99 -27.10
CA ASN A 65 -21.20 -9.20 -26.51
C ASN A 65 -22.53 -9.30 -27.28
N VAL A 66 -22.73 -10.35 -28.08
CA VAL A 66 -24.03 -10.69 -28.70
C VAL A 66 -24.86 -11.58 -27.77
N GLU A 67 -26.19 -11.54 -27.88
CA GLU A 67 -27.09 -12.42 -27.13
C GLU A 67 -27.21 -13.81 -27.78
N PHE A 68 -27.09 -14.87 -26.97
CA PHE A 68 -27.21 -16.27 -27.36
C PHE A 68 -27.85 -17.05 -26.20
N ASP A 69 -28.81 -17.93 -26.49
CA ASP A 69 -29.63 -18.65 -25.49
C ASP A 69 -30.19 -17.76 -24.35
N GLY A 70 -30.56 -16.52 -24.67
CA GLY A 70 -31.08 -15.54 -23.71
C GLY A 70 -30.04 -14.93 -22.76
N ARG A 71 -28.74 -14.99 -23.11
CA ARG A 71 -27.64 -14.35 -22.38
C ARG A 71 -26.64 -13.69 -23.30
N THR A 72 -26.11 -12.54 -22.90
CA THR A 72 -24.97 -11.91 -23.58
C THR A 72 -23.72 -12.75 -23.41
N ILE A 73 -23.18 -13.28 -24.51
CA ILE A 73 -21.94 -14.06 -24.51
C ILE A 73 -20.72 -13.17 -24.76
N ARG A 74 -19.58 -13.58 -24.24
CA ARG A 74 -18.27 -12.92 -24.40
C ARG A 74 -17.32 -13.90 -25.09
N VAL A 75 -16.67 -13.45 -26.16
CA VAL A 75 -15.77 -14.26 -26.99
C VAL A 75 -14.38 -13.64 -26.98
N ASP A 76 -13.39 -14.35 -26.43
CA ASP A 76 -11.98 -13.95 -26.39
C ASP A 76 -11.10 -15.03 -27.05
N LYS A 77 -9.93 -14.64 -27.59
CA LYS A 77 -8.90 -15.63 -27.96
C LYS A 77 -8.33 -16.27 -26.70
N ALA A 78 -8.36 -17.61 -26.60
CA ALA A 78 -7.83 -18.33 -25.46
C ALA A 78 -6.29 -18.41 -25.55
N SER A 79 -5.60 -17.85 -24.56
CA SER A 79 -4.15 -18.08 -24.41
C SER A 79 -3.90 -19.48 -23.86
N GLU A 80 -3.01 -20.25 -24.52
CA GLU A 80 -2.61 -21.57 -24.05
C GLU A 80 -1.74 -21.43 -22.79
N ARG A 81 -2.37 -21.56 -21.61
CA ARG A 81 -1.66 -21.75 -20.34
C ARG A 81 -1.04 -23.14 -20.34
N GLY A 82 0.29 -23.20 -20.38
CA GLY A 82 1.04 -24.46 -20.29
C GLY A 82 0.60 -25.33 -19.11
N GLY A 83 0.35 -26.61 -19.37
CA GLY A 83 -0.25 -27.52 -18.40
C GLY A 83 0.68 -27.90 -17.26
N GLY A 84 0.28 -27.59 -16.02
CA GLY A 84 0.90 -28.14 -14.83
C GLY A 84 0.37 -29.55 -14.54
N GLY A 85 1.09 -30.59 -14.98
CA GLY A 85 0.88 -31.98 -14.55
C GLY A 85 1.52 -32.22 -13.17
N GLY A 86 0.83 -32.93 -12.28
CA GLY A 86 1.30 -33.20 -10.91
C GLY A 86 1.89 -34.59 -10.72
N GLY A 87 2.56 -34.78 -9.57
CA GLY A 87 3.17 -36.05 -9.13
C GLY A 87 4.67 -35.90 -8.86
N GLY A 88 5.27 -36.67 -7.94
CA GLY A 88 4.61 -37.67 -7.09
C GLY A 88 5.53 -38.67 -6.39
N GLY A 89 6.60 -38.22 -5.73
CA GLY A 89 7.50 -39.10 -4.96
C GLY A 89 8.43 -39.99 -5.78
N GLY A 90 9.23 -40.81 -5.10
CA GLY A 90 10.20 -41.72 -5.70
C GLY A 90 11.65 -41.40 -5.31
N GLY A 91 12.33 -42.39 -4.69
CA GLY A 91 13.79 -42.41 -4.53
C GLY A 91 14.44 -43.33 -5.57
N PHE A 92 15.50 -44.02 -5.15
CA PHE A 92 16.37 -44.89 -5.99
C PHE A 92 17.23 -44.11 -7.01
N GLY A 93 18.43 -44.56 -7.39
CA GLY A 93 19.21 -45.69 -6.84
C GLY A 93 20.05 -46.39 -7.90
N GLY A 94 21.37 -46.14 -7.92
CA GLY A 94 22.29 -46.63 -8.97
C GLY A 94 22.25 -45.78 -10.26
N GLY A 95 23.24 -45.84 -11.16
CA GLY A 95 24.52 -46.56 -11.09
C GLY A 95 24.79 -47.39 -12.35
N ARG A 96 25.92 -47.11 -13.04
CA ARG A 96 26.36 -47.71 -14.34
C ARG A 96 25.47 -47.31 -15.55
N GLU A 97 25.90 -47.34 -16.81
CA GLU A 97 27.21 -47.69 -17.42
C GLU A 97 27.39 -47.02 -18.80
N GLY A 98 28.64 -46.79 -19.22
CA GLY A 98 29.04 -46.59 -20.65
C GLY A 98 28.86 -45.19 -21.28
N GLY A 99 29.75 -44.73 -22.16
CA GLY A 99 31.08 -45.30 -22.53
C GLY A 99 31.75 -44.64 -23.75
N GLY A 100 33.10 -44.72 -23.81
CA GLY A 100 33.94 -44.20 -24.91
C GLY A 100 34.19 -42.69 -24.86
N TYR A 101 35.23 -42.10 -25.45
CA TYR A 101 36.41 -42.56 -26.23
C TYR A 101 37.40 -41.35 -26.29
N SER A 102 38.72 -41.43 -26.53
CA SER A 102 39.67 -42.51 -26.89
C SER A 102 41.11 -42.14 -26.47
N GLY A 103 41.99 -43.13 -26.27
CA GLY A 103 43.46 -42.99 -26.30
C GLY A 103 44.16 -42.33 -25.09
N GLY A 104 45.39 -42.70 -24.73
CA GLY A 104 46.19 -43.84 -25.23
C GLY A 104 47.65 -43.82 -24.75
N GLY A 105 48.08 -44.90 -24.09
CA GLY A 105 49.48 -45.13 -23.65
C GLY A 105 49.89 -44.45 -22.34
N GLY A 106 50.82 -45.00 -21.55
CA GLY A 106 51.41 -46.34 -21.65
C GLY A 106 52.74 -46.50 -20.90
N ARG A 107 52.78 -47.38 -19.88
CA ARG A 107 53.90 -47.65 -18.95
C ARG A 107 54.29 -46.45 -18.05
N GLY A 108 54.69 -46.63 -16.79
CA GLY A 108 54.88 -47.83 -15.99
C GLY A 108 56.35 -48.05 -15.62
N GLY A 109 56.72 -47.71 -14.39
CA GLY A 109 58.09 -47.84 -13.85
C GLY A 109 58.06 -47.71 -12.33
N TYR A 110 58.52 -48.75 -11.64
CA TYR A 110 58.33 -48.98 -10.20
C TYR A 110 59.38 -48.29 -9.32
N GLN A 111 59.16 -48.37 -8.00
CA GLN A 111 60.20 -48.41 -6.95
C GLN A 111 60.78 -47.05 -6.50
N GLY A 112 60.99 -46.78 -5.20
CA GLY A 112 60.55 -47.51 -4.00
C GLY A 112 61.40 -47.24 -2.75
N GLY A 113 60.77 -46.87 -1.63
CA GLY A 113 61.43 -46.61 -0.34
C GLY A 113 62.11 -45.23 -0.24
N GLY A 114 62.47 -44.74 0.95
CA GLY A 114 62.18 -45.27 2.29
C GLY A 114 62.99 -44.57 3.40
N GLY A 115 62.39 -44.40 4.58
CA GLY A 115 62.98 -43.68 5.73
C GLY A 115 62.92 -42.14 5.61
N GLY A 116 62.90 -41.38 6.70
CA GLY A 116 62.87 -41.72 8.14
C GLY A 116 63.32 -40.49 8.98
N TYR A 117 63.10 -40.52 10.31
CA TYR A 117 63.76 -39.70 11.38
C TYR A 117 63.81 -38.14 11.22
N GLN A 118 63.81 -37.29 12.25
CA GLN A 118 63.47 -37.36 13.69
C GLN A 118 63.09 -35.92 14.13
N GLN A 119 61.99 -35.71 14.86
CA GLN A 119 61.97 -35.39 16.31
C GLN A 119 62.61 -34.04 16.74
N GLY A 120 61.76 -33.06 17.09
CA GLY A 120 62.08 -31.88 17.94
C GLY A 120 62.86 -30.73 17.27
N GLY A 121 62.77 -29.47 17.73
CA GLY A 121 61.88 -28.90 18.76
C GLY A 121 62.28 -27.46 19.16
N TYR A 122 61.36 -26.72 19.80
CA TYR A 122 61.58 -25.51 20.64
C TYR A 122 62.08 -24.17 20.01
N GLN A 123 61.12 -23.24 19.85
CA GLN A 123 61.02 -21.99 20.65
C GLN A 123 61.92 -20.75 20.37
N GLY A 124 61.26 -19.59 20.10
CA GLY A 124 61.84 -18.23 20.13
C GLY A 124 62.38 -17.70 18.78
N GLY A 125 62.45 -16.38 18.50
CA GLY A 125 62.00 -15.18 19.24
C GLY A 125 62.69 -13.89 18.73
N GLY A 126 62.00 -12.73 18.68
CA GLY A 126 62.48 -11.49 18.02
C GLY A 126 61.87 -11.33 16.61
N GLY A 127 61.69 -10.14 16.01
CA GLY A 127 62.61 -8.99 15.87
C GLY A 127 63.26 -9.06 14.47
N TYR A 128 63.40 -8.02 13.63
CA TYR A 128 63.35 -6.54 13.74
C TYR A 128 62.91 -5.98 12.34
N GLN A 129 62.28 -4.79 12.21
CA GLN A 129 62.90 -3.51 11.77
C GLN A 129 63.85 -3.61 10.54
N GLY A 130 63.75 -2.82 9.46
CA GLY A 130 62.76 -1.78 9.05
C GLY A 130 63.29 -0.89 7.89
N GLY A 131 62.42 -0.08 7.26
CA GLY A 131 62.76 0.83 6.14
C GLY A 131 62.83 0.15 4.75
N GLY A 132 62.74 0.84 3.60
CA GLY A 132 62.37 2.23 3.26
C GLY A 132 61.66 2.22 1.88
N GLY A 133 60.91 3.23 1.44
CA GLY A 133 61.37 4.59 1.22
C GLY A 133 61.61 4.83 -0.28
N GLY A 134 60.56 5.20 -1.03
CA GLY A 134 60.63 5.43 -2.47
C GLY A 134 59.48 6.30 -2.96
N GLY A 135 59.80 7.52 -3.42
CA GLY A 135 58.82 8.49 -3.93
C GLY A 135 59.13 8.91 -5.36
N TYR A 136 58.12 9.45 -6.04
CA TYR A 136 58.24 9.99 -7.39
C TYR A 136 57.49 11.33 -7.45
N GLN A 137 58.17 12.39 -7.89
CA GLN A 137 57.62 13.74 -7.99
C GLN A 137 58.08 14.40 -9.29
N GLY A 138 57.13 14.96 -10.05
CA GLY A 138 57.38 15.78 -11.23
C GLY A 138 57.53 14.99 -12.54
N GLY A 139 57.02 15.50 -13.67
CA GLY A 139 56.18 16.70 -13.80
C GLY A 139 56.00 17.18 -15.25
N GLY A 140 55.02 18.07 -15.45
CA GLY A 140 54.74 18.72 -16.73
C GLY A 140 53.85 17.89 -17.67
N GLY A 141 52.93 18.49 -18.42
CA GLY A 141 52.51 19.90 -18.42
C GLY A 141 51.49 20.18 -19.52
N GLY A 142 50.78 21.32 -19.44
CA GLY A 142 49.82 21.75 -20.46
C GLY A 142 48.51 22.23 -19.85
N GLY A 143 48.29 23.54 -19.87
CA GLY A 143 47.03 24.17 -19.49
C GLY A 143 46.84 25.47 -20.25
N TYR A 144 45.62 26.01 -20.25
CA TYR A 144 45.33 27.34 -20.76
C TYR A 144 44.26 28.03 -19.90
N SER A 145 44.52 29.32 -19.63
CA SER A 145 43.55 30.28 -19.09
C SER A 145 42.39 30.45 -20.08
N GLY A 146 41.17 30.86 -19.73
CA GLY A 146 40.68 31.45 -18.48
C GLY A 146 40.08 32.84 -18.74
N GLY A 147 39.47 33.45 -17.72
CA GLY A 147 38.85 34.78 -17.81
C GLY A 147 37.31 34.75 -17.73
N GLY A 148 36.77 35.50 -16.78
CA GLY A 148 35.36 35.86 -16.73
C GLY A 148 35.16 37.33 -17.08
N GLY A 149 33.94 37.71 -17.44
CA GLY A 149 33.57 39.09 -17.71
C GLY A 149 32.13 39.16 -18.19
N GLY A 150 31.33 40.02 -17.56
CA GLY A 150 29.99 40.36 -18.05
C GLY A 150 29.93 41.84 -18.40
N ASN A 151 29.04 42.20 -19.33
CA ASN A 151 28.21 43.40 -19.22
C ASN A 151 27.16 43.48 -20.33
N ASN A 152 26.10 44.25 -20.07
CA ASN A 152 25.09 44.64 -21.06
C ASN A 152 25.71 45.41 -22.23
N TRP A 153 25.23 45.18 -23.46
CA TRP A 153 25.09 46.25 -24.44
C TRP A 153 23.78 46.14 -25.23
N ARG A 154 23.20 47.30 -25.54
CA ARG A 154 21.95 47.45 -26.29
C ARG A 154 22.17 47.42 -27.80
N GLY A 155 21.20 46.86 -28.52
CA GLY A 155 20.42 47.65 -29.49
C GLY A 155 20.80 47.58 -30.98
N GLY A 156 19.75 47.51 -31.81
CA GLY A 156 19.80 47.67 -33.27
C GLY A 156 19.98 46.36 -34.06
N GLY A 157 19.26 46.13 -35.16
CA GLY A 157 18.12 46.90 -35.69
C GLY A 157 17.76 46.52 -37.13
N GLY A 158 16.45 46.58 -37.46
CA GLY A 158 15.91 46.36 -38.81
C GLY A 158 15.61 44.88 -39.15
N GLY A 159 14.57 44.58 -39.94
CA GLY A 159 13.49 45.46 -40.42
C GLY A 159 12.68 44.85 -41.57
N GLY A 160 11.36 44.90 -41.50
CA GLY A 160 10.46 44.45 -42.57
C GLY A 160 8.98 44.41 -42.16
N GLY A 161 8.16 45.33 -42.68
CA GLY A 161 6.69 45.20 -42.71
C GLY A 161 6.22 44.38 -43.93
N TYR A 162 4.96 44.36 -44.37
CA TYR A 162 3.73 45.10 -44.06
C TYR A 162 2.53 44.21 -44.54
N GLN A 163 1.21 44.46 -44.46
CA GLN A 163 0.29 45.48 -43.92
C GLN A 163 -1.12 44.79 -43.87
N GLY A 164 -2.18 45.21 -43.17
CA GLY A 164 -2.40 46.24 -42.13
C GLY A 164 -3.89 46.69 -42.10
N GLY A 165 -4.30 47.44 -41.06
CA GLY A 165 -5.58 48.19 -40.98
C GLY A 165 -6.78 47.47 -40.30
N GLY A 166 -7.70 48.17 -39.63
CA GLY A 166 -7.71 49.59 -39.21
C GLY A 166 -9.10 50.15 -38.82
N GLY A 167 -9.18 51.02 -37.79
CA GLY A 167 -10.42 51.71 -37.32
C GLY A 167 -11.37 50.86 -36.44
N GLY A 168 -12.22 51.37 -35.54
CA GLY A 168 -12.53 52.75 -35.11
C GLY A 168 -13.77 53.37 -35.81
N GLY A 169 -14.75 54.03 -35.16
CA GLY A 169 -15.04 54.23 -33.71
C GLY A 169 -16.10 55.35 -33.44
N GLN A 170 -16.70 55.35 -32.23
CA GLN A 170 -17.50 56.43 -31.57
C GLN A 170 -18.95 56.79 -32.00
N GLY A 171 -19.81 57.03 -30.98
CA GLY A 171 -20.96 57.97 -30.94
C GLY A 171 -22.36 57.46 -31.36
N SER A 172 -23.50 58.07 -30.97
CA SER A 172 -23.85 58.96 -29.82
C SER A 172 -25.40 59.18 -29.75
N TYR A 173 -25.90 59.89 -28.73
CA TYR A 173 -27.28 60.40 -28.51
C TYR A 173 -28.39 59.36 -28.21
N GLY A 174 -29.45 59.65 -27.42
CA GLY A 174 -29.78 60.83 -26.59
C GLY A 174 -31.20 60.74 -25.96
N GLY A 175 -31.52 61.54 -24.94
CA GLY A 175 -32.86 61.60 -24.31
C GLY A 175 -32.97 62.47 -23.04
N GLN A 176 -34.09 63.19 -22.87
CA GLN A 176 -34.40 64.17 -21.80
C GLN A 176 -35.94 64.36 -21.70
N GLN A 177 -36.55 65.10 -20.75
CA GLN A 177 -36.10 65.72 -19.49
C GLN A 177 -36.61 64.83 -18.31
N ASP A 178 -36.97 65.20 -17.06
CA ASP A 178 -36.96 66.43 -16.21
C ASP A 178 -36.96 65.97 -14.72
N GLY A 179 -37.27 66.69 -13.61
CA GLY A 179 -37.67 68.08 -13.36
C GLY A 179 -38.45 68.22 -12.03
N GLY A 180 -37.98 69.02 -11.06
CA GLY A 180 -38.71 69.27 -9.80
C GLY A 180 -37.84 69.70 -8.59
N SER A 181 -38.27 70.72 -7.84
CA SER A 181 -37.54 71.33 -6.70
C SER A 181 -38.02 70.81 -5.33
N GLY A 182 -37.16 70.78 -4.30
CA GLY A 182 -37.53 70.16 -3.01
C GLY A 182 -36.62 70.28 -1.77
N GLY A 183 -35.89 71.39 -1.58
CA GLY A 183 -35.48 71.96 -0.27
C GLY A 183 -34.85 71.14 0.90
N TYR A 184 -33.77 71.72 1.45
CA TYR A 184 -33.31 71.66 2.86
C TYR A 184 -32.41 70.50 3.35
N GLN A 185 -31.78 70.79 4.49
CA GLN A 185 -30.51 70.24 4.98
C GLN A 185 -30.64 69.94 6.48
N GLY A 186 -30.28 68.72 6.89
CA GLY A 186 -30.28 68.31 8.30
C GLY A 186 -30.19 66.79 8.40
N GLY A 187 -29.01 66.27 8.72
CA GLY A 187 -28.79 64.83 8.85
C GLY A 187 -28.59 64.39 10.29
N GLN A 188 -28.97 63.15 10.61
CA GLN A 188 -28.09 62.17 11.26
C GLN A 188 -28.76 60.80 11.43
N GLN A 189 -27.91 59.78 11.55
CA GLN A 189 -28.20 58.41 12.04
C GLN A 189 -29.10 57.54 11.14
N GLN A 190 -28.45 56.56 10.49
CA GLN A 190 -29.08 55.60 9.58
C GLN A 190 -29.76 54.47 10.36
N GLN A 191 -30.99 54.14 9.96
CA GLN A 191 -31.65 52.88 10.31
C GLN A 191 -31.73 52.00 9.06
N GLN A 192 -30.94 50.92 9.04
CA GLN A 192 -31.07 49.82 8.08
C GLN A 192 -31.08 48.50 8.88
N GLY A 193 -31.82 47.47 8.48
CA GLY A 193 -32.67 47.35 7.30
C GLY A 193 -32.76 45.87 6.94
N GLY A 194 -33.94 45.25 7.13
CA GLY A 194 -34.09 43.80 7.15
C GLY A 194 -33.91 43.12 5.78
N GLY A 195 -32.67 42.87 5.37
CA GLY A 195 -32.34 42.01 4.23
C GLY A 195 -32.47 40.53 4.58
N GLY A 196 -33.69 39.98 4.45
CA GLY A 196 -34.01 38.58 4.76
C GLY A 196 -33.35 37.56 3.81
N ALA A 197 -32.07 37.28 4.01
CA ALA A 197 -31.36 36.24 3.27
C ALA A 197 -31.91 34.85 3.62
N ILE A 198 -32.62 34.23 2.68
CA ILE A 198 -33.13 32.85 2.74
C ILE A 198 -31.99 31.82 2.67
N MET A 199 -31.19 31.77 3.74
CA MET A 199 -30.26 30.67 4.01
C MET A 199 -31.05 29.36 4.15
N ALA A 200 -30.96 28.51 3.13
CA ALA A 200 -31.49 27.16 3.19
C ALA A 200 -30.83 26.41 4.36
N MET A 201 -31.59 26.15 5.43
CA MET A 201 -31.05 25.54 6.65
C MET A 201 -30.60 24.11 6.36
N SER A 202 -29.29 23.89 6.33
CA SER A 202 -28.70 22.56 6.47
C SER A 202 -29.08 22.00 7.84
N THR A 203 -30.08 21.11 7.88
CA THR A 203 -30.71 20.54 9.10
C THR A 203 -29.83 19.55 9.88
N GLY A 204 -28.50 19.66 9.76
CA GLY A 204 -27.52 18.86 10.49
C GLY A 204 -26.71 19.69 11.49
N PRO A 205 -26.13 19.08 12.53
CA PRO A 205 -25.25 19.77 13.47
C PRO A 205 -24.01 20.36 12.76
N PRO A 206 -23.48 21.51 13.22
CA PRO A 206 -22.35 22.17 12.57
C PRO A 206 -21.10 21.29 12.55
N PRO A 207 -20.25 21.39 11.51
CA PRO A 207 -19.09 20.55 11.35
C PRO A 207 -18.05 20.79 12.46
N LEU A 208 -17.46 19.71 12.97
CA LEU A 208 -16.36 19.78 13.94
C LEU A 208 -15.15 20.47 13.32
N LYS A 209 -14.59 21.44 14.02
CA LYS A 209 -13.46 22.24 13.54
C LYS A 209 -12.15 21.68 14.11
N PHE A 210 -11.23 21.29 13.23
CA PHE A 210 -9.88 20.85 13.57
C PHE A 210 -8.84 21.72 12.87
N THR A 211 -7.61 21.70 13.38
CA THR A 211 -6.48 22.44 12.81
C THR A 211 -5.26 21.55 12.57
N GLY A 212 -4.48 21.90 11.55
CA GLY A 212 -3.22 21.26 11.17
C GLY A 212 -3.38 19.91 10.44
N SER A 213 -2.27 19.42 9.89
CA SER A 213 -2.18 18.11 9.20
C SER A 213 -1.80 16.95 10.14
N LYS A 214 -1.45 17.21 11.41
CA LYS A 214 -1.26 16.13 12.39
C LYS A 214 -2.57 15.35 12.59
N HIS A 215 -2.46 14.03 12.68
CA HIS A 215 -3.58 13.12 12.94
C HIS A 215 -4.72 13.16 11.89
N LEU A 216 -4.44 13.68 10.68
CA LEU A 216 -5.42 13.85 9.58
C LEU A 216 -6.17 12.55 9.26
N VAL A 217 -5.44 11.45 9.14
CA VAL A 217 -5.96 10.12 8.78
C VAL A 217 -7.00 9.64 9.78
N GLN A 218 -6.65 9.68 11.07
CA GLN A 218 -7.52 9.23 12.15
C GLN A 218 -8.75 10.14 12.28
N ARG A 219 -8.61 11.45 12.09
CA ARG A 219 -9.74 12.40 12.06
C ARG A 219 -10.73 12.09 10.94
N LEU A 220 -10.23 11.73 9.74
CA LEU A 220 -11.07 11.29 8.63
C LEU A 220 -11.78 9.97 8.95
N VAL A 221 -11.04 8.96 9.43
CA VAL A 221 -11.61 7.65 9.83
C VAL A 221 -12.67 7.79 10.92
N LEU A 222 -12.42 8.59 11.95
CA LEU A 222 -13.40 8.85 13.03
C LEU A 222 -14.62 9.63 12.52
N ALA A 223 -14.47 10.54 11.56
CA ALA A 223 -15.61 11.17 10.90
C ALA A 223 -16.44 10.13 10.11
N THR A 224 -15.79 9.28 9.32
CA THR A 224 -16.44 8.19 8.57
C THR A 224 -17.21 7.23 9.49
N LEU A 225 -16.60 6.81 10.61
CA LEU A 225 -17.24 5.90 11.60
C LEU A 225 -18.40 6.55 12.34
N THR A 226 -18.30 7.83 12.70
CA THR A 226 -19.32 8.52 13.52
C THR A 226 -20.40 9.25 12.71
N GLY A 227 -20.28 9.32 11.38
CA GLY A 227 -21.16 10.11 10.53
C GLY A 227 -21.09 11.63 10.75
N ARG A 228 -20.13 12.12 11.56
CA ARG A 228 -20.05 13.55 11.92
C ARG A 228 -19.24 14.33 10.87
N PRO A 229 -19.79 15.39 10.26
CA PRO A 229 -19.04 16.22 9.32
C PRO A 229 -17.93 17.01 10.05
N ILE A 230 -16.81 17.20 9.36
CA ILE A 230 -15.63 17.88 9.89
C ILE A 230 -15.09 18.93 8.93
N ARG A 231 -14.40 19.94 9.45
CA ARG A 231 -13.63 20.93 8.70
C ARG A 231 -12.24 21.07 9.32
N ILE A 232 -11.22 20.73 8.55
CA ILE A 232 -9.81 20.78 8.97
C ILE A 232 -9.16 21.95 8.25
N SER A 233 -8.62 22.93 8.99
CA SER A 233 -7.97 24.13 8.44
C SER A 233 -6.49 24.23 8.84
N GLN A 234 -5.77 25.19 8.27
CA GLN A 234 -4.33 25.42 8.52
C GLN A 234 -3.44 24.20 8.19
N ILE A 235 -3.86 23.40 7.21
CA ILE A 235 -3.08 22.25 6.69
C ILE A 235 -1.81 22.80 6.03
N ARG A 236 -0.66 22.60 6.67
CA ARG A 236 0.68 23.03 6.24
C ARG A 236 0.78 24.52 5.86
N ALA A 237 -0.06 25.39 6.43
CA ALA A 237 -0.17 26.79 5.98
C ALA A 237 1.08 27.67 6.23
N SER A 238 2.00 27.25 7.11
CA SER A 238 3.32 27.86 7.31
C SER A 238 4.39 27.42 6.30
N SER A 239 4.08 26.45 5.44
CA SER A 239 4.99 25.89 4.43
C SER A 239 4.96 26.74 3.16
N HIS A 240 5.99 27.58 2.97
CA HIS A 240 6.13 28.42 1.78
C HIS A 240 6.42 27.62 0.50
N THR A 241 6.98 26.41 0.62
CA THR A 241 7.40 25.56 -0.51
C THR A 241 6.37 24.51 -0.90
N ALA A 242 5.53 24.08 0.04
CA ALA A 242 4.47 23.10 -0.17
C ALA A 242 3.32 23.31 0.86
N PRO A 243 2.47 24.33 0.67
CA PRO A 243 1.28 24.55 1.48
C PRO A 243 0.16 23.56 1.12
N GLY A 244 -0.77 23.32 2.05
CA GLY A 244 -1.94 22.49 1.81
C GLY A 244 -1.72 20.98 1.92
N LEU A 245 -2.61 20.20 1.29
CA LEU A 245 -2.52 18.74 1.26
C LEU A 245 -1.37 18.24 0.39
N SER A 246 -0.69 17.18 0.85
CA SER A 246 0.27 16.43 0.07
C SER A 246 -0.39 15.34 -0.81
N PRO A 247 0.29 14.81 -1.85
CA PRO A 247 -0.30 13.84 -2.78
C PRO A 247 -0.86 12.57 -2.13
N HIS A 248 -0.26 12.10 -1.03
CA HIS A 248 -0.74 10.91 -0.31
C HIS A 248 -2.00 11.20 0.53
N GLU A 249 -2.13 12.41 1.09
CA GLU A 249 -3.34 12.86 1.80
C GLU A 249 -4.52 13.03 0.82
N VAL A 250 -4.27 13.59 -0.38
CA VAL A 250 -5.28 13.69 -1.47
C VAL A 250 -5.67 12.29 -1.99
N SER A 251 -4.72 11.38 -2.15
CA SER A 251 -4.99 10.02 -2.60
C SER A 251 -5.81 9.22 -1.56
N LEU A 252 -5.55 9.42 -0.27
CA LEU A 252 -6.35 8.82 0.80
C LEU A 252 -7.79 9.35 0.80
N LEU A 253 -7.99 10.66 0.58
CA LEU A 253 -9.34 11.23 0.46
C LEU A 253 -10.13 10.62 -0.71
N ARG A 254 -9.49 10.40 -1.87
CA ARG A 254 -10.10 9.68 -3.00
C ARG A 254 -10.43 8.21 -2.67
N LEU A 255 -9.58 7.53 -1.89
CA LEU A 255 -9.82 6.16 -1.45
C LEU A 255 -11.01 6.08 -0.46
N LEU A 256 -11.16 7.07 0.42
CA LEU A 256 -12.33 7.20 1.32
C LEU A 256 -13.62 7.48 0.55
N ASP A 257 -13.55 8.29 -0.51
CA ASP A 257 -14.67 8.53 -1.42
C ASP A 257 -15.06 7.26 -2.19
N ALA A 258 -14.10 6.44 -2.60
CA ALA A 258 -14.33 5.19 -3.34
C ALA A 258 -14.88 4.02 -2.50
N ILE A 259 -14.71 4.02 -1.17
CA ILE A 259 -15.24 2.98 -0.25
C ILE A 259 -16.54 3.39 0.46
N THR A 260 -16.88 4.68 0.45
CA THR A 260 -18.13 5.22 0.99
C THR A 260 -19.08 5.63 -0.13
N ASN A 261 -20.32 5.95 0.23
CA ASN A 261 -21.34 6.43 -0.70
C ASN A 261 -22.08 7.62 -0.09
N GLY A 262 -22.26 8.69 -0.87
CA GLY A 262 -22.84 9.96 -0.41
C GLY A 262 -21.87 10.83 0.40
N SER A 263 -20.57 10.53 0.37
CA SER A 263 -19.51 11.41 0.85
C SER A 263 -19.50 12.74 0.07
N GLN A 264 -19.10 13.82 0.74
CA GLN A 264 -18.83 15.10 0.09
C GLN A 264 -17.50 15.65 0.63
N ILE A 265 -16.54 15.91 -0.27
CA ILE A 265 -15.20 16.39 0.06
C ILE A 265 -14.98 17.72 -0.68
N GLU A 266 -14.85 18.80 0.08
CA GLU A 266 -14.63 20.15 -0.45
C GLU A 266 -13.23 20.64 -0.08
N PHE A 267 -12.53 21.24 -1.05
CA PHE A 267 -11.20 21.80 -0.89
C PHE A 267 -11.23 23.32 -1.02
N SER A 268 -10.54 24.05 -0.15
CA SER A 268 -10.19 25.45 -0.41
C SER A 268 -9.26 25.55 -1.62
N TYR A 269 -9.36 26.64 -2.39
CA TYR A 269 -8.46 26.94 -3.53
C TYR A 269 -6.96 26.79 -3.20
N THR A 270 -6.55 27.13 -1.99
CA THR A 270 -5.16 27.02 -1.49
C THR A 270 -4.76 25.62 -0.99
N GLY A 271 -5.66 24.63 -1.00
CA GLY A 271 -5.45 23.30 -0.42
C GLY A 271 -5.25 23.26 1.12
N THR A 272 -5.24 24.41 1.82
CA THR A 272 -4.95 24.53 3.26
C THR A 272 -6.16 24.26 4.16
N THR A 273 -7.37 24.10 3.60
CA THR A 273 -8.59 23.72 4.31
C THR A 273 -9.37 22.65 3.53
N VAL A 274 -9.86 21.64 4.25
CA VAL A 274 -10.76 20.59 3.76
C VAL A 274 -12.03 20.61 4.59
N ALA A 275 -13.20 20.51 3.95
CA ALA A 275 -14.41 20.06 4.60
C ALA A 275 -14.73 18.63 4.13
N TYR A 276 -15.00 17.72 5.07
CA TYR A 276 -15.39 16.35 4.80
C TYR A 276 -16.71 16.05 5.49
N LYS A 277 -17.71 15.72 4.68
CA LYS A 277 -18.99 15.17 5.14
C LYS A 277 -18.98 13.67 4.82
N PRO A 278 -18.96 12.79 5.82
CA PRO A 278 -18.87 11.35 5.62
C PRO A 278 -20.12 10.77 4.97
N GLY A 279 -19.92 9.80 4.09
CA GLY A 279 -20.97 8.94 3.53
C GLY A 279 -21.14 7.64 4.31
N LEU A 280 -22.04 6.77 3.84
CA LEU A 280 -22.19 5.41 4.37
C LEU A 280 -21.05 4.52 3.84
N ILE A 281 -20.44 3.69 4.71
CA ILE A 281 -19.42 2.72 4.29
C ILE A 281 -20.08 1.57 3.51
N THR A 282 -20.03 1.61 2.17
CA THR A 282 -20.61 0.57 1.33
C THR A 282 -19.72 -0.66 1.21
N GLY A 283 -18.40 -0.47 1.22
CA GLY A 283 -17.46 -1.50 0.77
C GLY A 283 -17.54 -1.71 -0.74
N SER A 284 -17.05 -2.83 -1.25
CA SER A 284 -16.87 -3.08 -2.68
C SER A 284 -18.13 -3.60 -3.39
N ALA A 285 -19.30 -3.05 -3.02
CA ALA A 285 -20.57 -3.39 -3.64
C ALA A 285 -20.61 -2.94 -5.11
N ALA A 286 -21.06 -3.83 -6.00
CA ALA A 286 -21.24 -3.51 -7.42
C ALA A 286 -22.16 -2.30 -7.60
N GLY A 287 -21.76 -1.36 -8.48
CA GLY A 287 -22.47 -0.10 -8.71
C GLY A 287 -22.04 1.07 -7.82
N TYR A 288 -21.26 0.84 -6.76
CA TYR A 288 -20.76 1.88 -5.85
C TYR A 288 -19.22 1.90 -5.86
N GLY A 289 -18.63 2.57 -6.84
CA GLY A 289 -17.16 2.72 -7.00
C GLY A 289 -16.40 1.43 -7.41
N ALA A 290 -16.92 0.26 -7.08
CA ALA A 290 -16.30 -1.03 -7.36
C ALA A 290 -16.68 -1.58 -8.75
N ALA A 291 -15.67 -1.90 -9.55
CA ALA A 291 -15.82 -2.59 -10.83
C ALA A 291 -15.64 -4.10 -10.62
N GLY A 292 -16.66 -4.90 -10.96
CA GLY A 292 -16.62 -6.36 -10.78
C GLY A 292 -16.44 -6.81 -9.32
N GLY A 293 -16.92 -6.02 -8.35
CA GLY A 293 -16.73 -6.29 -6.92
C GLY A 293 -15.34 -5.94 -6.37
N VAL A 294 -14.54 -5.16 -7.12
CA VAL A 294 -13.19 -4.73 -6.72
C VAL A 294 -13.06 -3.22 -6.87
N ILE A 295 -12.55 -2.56 -5.83
CA ILE A 295 -12.11 -1.16 -5.90
C ILE A 295 -10.64 -1.17 -6.34
N ARG A 296 -10.33 -0.55 -7.49
CA ARG A 296 -8.95 -0.34 -7.94
C ARG A 296 -8.58 1.10 -7.68
N HIS A 297 -7.53 1.33 -6.90
CA HIS A 297 -7.11 2.67 -6.49
C HIS A 297 -5.63 2.88 -6.83
N GLU A 298 -5.36 3.91 -7.63
CA GLU A 298 -4.00 4.19 -8.13
C GLU A 298 -3.29 5.25 -7.29
N LEU A 299 -2.09 4.91 -6.79
CA LEU A 299 -1.23 5.84 -6.07
C LEU A 299 -0.29 6.59 -7.05
N PRO A 300 -0.28 7.93 -7.06
CA PRO A 300 0.56 8.72 -7.95
C PRO A 300 2.05 8.62 -7.58
N ALA A 301 2.94 8.82 -8.55
CA ALA A 301 4.39 8.61 -8.41
C ALA A 301 5.06 9.47 -7.32
N GLU A 302 4.42 10.57 -6.90
CA GLU A 302 4.92 11.46 -5.85
C GLU A 302 4.67 10.97 -4.42
N CYS A 303 3.95 9.85 -4.23
CA CYS A 303 3.76 9.25 -2.91
C CYS A 303 5.10 8.87 -2.28
N SER A 304 5.29 9.31 -1.04
CA SER A 304 6.44 9.04 -0.16
C SER A 304 6.06 8.24 1.10
N ARG A 305 4.81 7.75 1.16
CA ARG A 305 4.28 6.96 2.28
C ARG A 305 4.12 5.51 1.87
N GLY A 306 4.36 4.61 2.82
CA GLY A 306 4.18 3.17 2.67
C GLY A 306 2.71 2.81 2.53
N VAL A 307 2.43 1.65 1.91
CA VAL A 307 1.08 1.14 1.68
C VAL A 307 0.26 0.98 2.97
N ALA A 308 0.93 0.78 4.12
CA ALA A 308 0.30 0.73 5.44
C ALA A 308 -0.49 2.00 5.81
N TYR A 309 -0.07 3.18 5.31
CA TYR A 309 -0.79 4.45 5.49
C TYR A 309 -2.23 4.40 4.94
N PHE A 310 -2.48 3.58 3.92
CA PHE A 310 -3.79 3.36 3.32
C PHE A 310 -4.47 2.10 3.88
N LEU A 311 -3.71 1.03 4.15
CA LEU A 311 -4.27 -0.24 4.63
C LEU A 311 -4.78 -0.19 6.08
N ILE A 312 -4.09 0.48 7.00
CA ILE A 312 -4.51 0.53 8.42
C ILE A 312 -5.89 1.24 8.56
N PRO A 313 -6.14 2.40 7.92
CA PRO A 313 -7.49 2.98 7.84
C PRO A 313 -8.55 2.04 7.27
N LEU A 314 -8.23 1.31 6.20
CA LEU A 314 -9.15 0.33 5.62
C LEU A 314 -9.46 -0.82 6.59
N CYS A 315 -8.47 -1.30 7.37
CA CYS A 315 -8.67 -2.34 8.38
C CYS A 315 -9.56 -1.88 9.55
N ILE A 316 -9.59 -0.57 9.85
CA ILE A 316 -10.50 0.02 10.85
C ILE A 316 -11.91 0.21 10.28
N LEU A 317 -12.06 0.57 9.00
CA LEU A 317 -13.36 0.86 8.37
C LEU A 317 -14.10 -0.38 7.83
N ALA A 318 -13.38 -1.37 7.30
CA ALA A 318 -13.95 -2.56 6.68
C ALA A 318 -14.83 -3.48 7.57
N PRO A 319 -14.64 -3.57 8.91
CA PRO A 319 -15.58 -4.28 9.78
C PRO A 319 -17.00 -3.68 9.75
N PHE A 320 -17.10 -2.37 9.52
CA PHE A 320 -18.34 -1.58 9.57
C PHE A 320 -18.94 -1.32 8.19
N ALA A 321 -18.36 -1.90 7.13
CA ALA A 321 -18.90 -1.80 5.77
C ALA A 321 -20.23 -2.56 5.62
N LYS A 322 -21.08 -2.11 4.69
CA LYS A 322 -22.31 -2.81 4.32
C LYS A 322 -22.06 -4.15 3.60
N SER A 323 -20.93 -4.26 2.90
CA SER A 323 -20.51 -5.44 2.13
C SER A 323 -19.01 -5.67 2.25
N ALA A 324 -18.51 -6.79 1.72
CA ALA A 324 -17.10 -7.12 1.71
C ALA A 324 -16.24 -6.01 1.08
N VAL A 325 -15.06 -5.77 1.64
CA VAL A 325 -14.09 -4.79 1.11
C VAL A 325 -13.01 -5.53 0.35
N ASN A 326 -12.84 -5.19 -0.92
CA ASN A 326 -11.85 -5.76 -1.83
C ASN A 326 -11.18 -4.60 -2.59
N VAL A 327 -10.02 -4.19 -2.10
CA VAL A 327 -9.27 -3.03 -2.61
C VAL A 327 -7.94 -3.49 -3.16
N ILE A 328 -7.65 -3.19 -4.42
CA ILE A 328 -6.31 -3.34 -5.01
C ILE A 328 -5.67 -1.95 -5.11
N LEU A 329 -4.54 -1.79 -4.42
CA LEU A 329 -3.69 -0.60 -4.48
C LEU A 329 -2.64 -0.82 -5.57
N THR A 330 -2.72 -0.02 -6.63
CA THR A 330 -1.89 -0.11 -7.85
C THR A 330 -1.12 1.20 -8.10
N GLY A 331 -0.21 1.18 -9.07
CA GLY A 331 0.36 2.40 -9.64
C GLY A 331 1.79 2.74 -9.18
N PRO A 332 2.37 3.81 -9.76
CA PRO A 332 3.77 4.18 -9.55
C PRO A 332 4.11 4.61 -8.12
N GLY A 333 3.12 4.98 -7.30
CA GLY A 333 3.28 5.40 -5.91
C GLY A 333 3.29 4.28 -4.86
N VAL A 334 3.02 3.02 -5.22
CA VAL A 334 2.88 1.93 -4.23
C VAL A 334 4.24 1.46 -3.72
N ILE A 335 4.52 1.77 -2.44
CA ILE A 335 5.68 1.29 -1.68
C ILE A 335 5.18 0.24 -0.68
N THR A 336 5.72 -0.99 -0.74
CA THR A 336 5.31 -2.11 0.14
C THR A 336 6.23 -2.32 1.33
N SER A 337 7.45 -1.78 1.29
CA SER A 337 8.39 -1.78 2.41
C SER A 337 7.97 -0.81 3.52
N ALA A 338 8.67 -0.86 4.66
CA ALA A 338 8.70 0.25 5.60
C ALA A 338 9.28 1.53 4.94
N THR A 339 9.07 2.70 5.57
CA THR A 339 9.56 4.00 5.08
C THR A 339 10.22 4.84 6.17
N GLU A 340 11.09 5.77 5.75
CA GLU A 340 11.69 6.80 6.62
C GLU A 340 10.65 7.75 7.26
N ALA A 341 9.39 7.72 6.79
CA ALA A 341 8.28 8.46 7.39
C ALA A 341 7.59 7.71 8.55
N GLY A 342 8.13 6.56 8.97
CA GLY A 342 7.57 5.72 10.04
C GLY A 342 6.38 4.86 9.62
N ASP A 343 6.20 4.60 8.31
CA ASP A 343 5.24 3.59 7.86
C ASP A 343 5.85 2.19 7.97
N VAL A 344 5.07 1.22 8.44
CA VAL A 344 5.45 -0.21 8.41
C VAL A 344 5.25 -0.83 7.03
N SER A 345 5.89 -1.97 6.79
CA SER A 345 5.68 -2.77 5.57
C SER A 345 4.31 -3.45 5.54
N VAL A 346 3.94 -3.92 4.36
CA VAL A 346 2.74 -4.73 4.12
C VAL A 346 2.76 -6.05 4.91
N ASP A 347 3.93 -6.63 5.21
CA ASP A 347 4.03 -7.88 5.97
C ASP A 347 3.60 -7.64 7.42
N THR A 348 4.07 -6.56 8.06
CA THR A 348 3.67 -6.18 9.43
C THR A 348 2.17 -5.85 9.52
N VAL A 349 1.56 -5.23 8.50
CA VAL A 349 0.09 -5.08 8.45
C VAL A 349 -0.60 -6.45 8.44
N ARG A 350 -0.10 -7.41 7.66
CA ARG A 350 -0.66 -8.76 7.55
C ARG A 350 -0.45 -9.61 8.81
N SER A 351 0.69 -9.49 9.49
CA SER A 351 1.09 -10.36 10.61
C SER A 351 0.85 -9.78 12.00
N ALA A 352 0.80 -8.45 12.17
CA ALA A 352 0.53 -7.81 13.46
C ALA A 352 -0.86 -7.14 13.50
N ILE A 353 -1.25 -6.40 12.47
CA ILE A 353 -2.50 -5.60 12.51
C ILE A 353 -3.75 -6.43 12.20
N LEU A 354 -3.73 -7.32 11.19
CA LEU A 354 -4.90 -8.18 10.92
C LEU A 354 -5.25 -9.14 12.07
N PRO A 355 -4.31 -9.85 12.73
CA PRO A 355 -4.68 -10.81 13.77
C PRO A 355 -5.22 -10.14 15.04
N VAL A 356 -4.82 -8.89 15.33
CA VAL A 356 -5.37 -8.07 16.42
C VAL A 356 -6.89 -7.88 16.30
N LEU A 357 -7.45 -7.90 15.08
CA LEU A 357 -8.90 -7.81 14.85
C LEU A 357 -9.66 -9.03 15.41
N ARG A 358 -9.00 -10.18 15.58
CA ARG A 358 -9.60 -11.41 16.14
C ARG A 358 -10.07 -11.22 17.58
N ASN A 359 -9.35 -10.41 18.35
CA ASN A 359 -9.71 -10.06 19.74
C ASN A 359 -11.09 -9.39 19.81
N PHE A 360 -11.48 -8.67 18.75
CA PHE A 360 -12.79 -8.02 18.58
C PHE A 360 -13.85 -8.92 17.93
N GLY A 361 -13.57 -10.22 17.74
CA GLY A 361 -14.45 -11.18 17.06
C GLY A 361 -14.41 -11.13 15.53
N ILE A 362 -13.35 -10.53 14.96
CA ILE A 362 -13.21 -10.33 13.52
C ILE A 362 -12.07 -11.23 12.99
N GLU A 363 -12.41 -12.39 12.44
CA GLU A 363 -11.42 -13.44 12.11
C GLU A 363 -11.50 -14.00 10.68
N ASN A 364 -12.70 -14.01 10.08
CA ASN A 364 -12.96 -14.72 8.83
C ASN A 364 -12.66 -13.88 7.58
N GLY A 365 -12.19 -14.52 6.51
CA GLY A 365 -12.04 -13.86 5.19
C GLY A 365 -11.15 -12.60 5.19
N LEU A 366 -10.17 -12.53 6.09
CA LEU A 366 -9.19 -11.43 6.19
C LEU A 366 -7.92 -11.82 5.46
N GLU A 367 -7.56 -11.10 4.39
CA GLU A 367 -6.36 -11.41 3.61
C GLU A 367 -5.70 -10.15 3.03
N VAL A 368 -4.38 -10.05 3.15
CA VAL A 368 -3.56 -9.05 2.45
C VAL A 368 -2.59 -9.78 1.53
N ARG A 369 -2.89 -9.76 0.23
CA ARG A 369 -2.09 -10.39 -0.83
C ARG A 369 -1.11 -9.37 -1.39
N ILE A 370 0.16 -9.74 -1.41
CA ILE A 370 1.22 -8.98 -2.07
C ILE A 370 1.33 -9.52 -3.50
N LEU A 371 0.82 -8.77 -4.48
CA LEU A 371 0.87 -9.17 -5.89
C LEU A 371 2.18 -8.72 -6.54
N ARG A 372 2.81 -7.65 -6.03
CA ARG A 372 4.16 -7.20 -6.41
C ARG A 372 4.79 -6.41 -5.26
N ARG A 373 6.01 -6.78 -4.85
CA ARG A 373 6.79 -5.99 -3.88
C ARG A 373 7.44 -4.78 -4.55
N SER A 374 7.68 -3.75 -3.74
CA SER A 374 8.45 -2.56 -4.12
C SER A 374 8.93 -1.84 -2.86
N ASN A 375 10.22 -1.48 -2.82
CA ASN A 375 10.76 -0.61 -1.78
C ASN A 375 10.58 0.87 -2.17
N THR A 376 11.03 1.79 -1.32
CA THR A 376 11.10 3.24 -1.63
C THR A 376 11.92 3.50 -2.90
N GLY A 377 11.39 4.32 -3.81
CA GLY A 377 12.12 4.81 -4.98
C GLY A 377 13.20 5.85 -4.63
N ARG A 378 14.06 6.14 -5.61
CA ARG A 378 15.16 7.11 -5.48
C ARG A 378 14.60 8.48 -5.03
N ASN A 379 15.24 9.08 -4.03
CA ASN A 379 14.80 10.30 -3.32
C ASN A 379 13.52 10.10 -2.45
N GLY A 380 13.25 8.89 -1.97
CA GLY A 380 12.15 8.61 -1.02
C GLY A 380 10.75 8.75 -1.60
N LYS A 381 10.61 8.70 -2.93
CA LYS A 381 9.34 8.86 -3.65
C LYS A 381 9.13 7.76 -4.68
N GLY A 382 7.88 7.34 -4.83
CA GLY A 382 7.46 6.30 -5.76
C GLY A 382 7.90 4.90 -5.32
N GLY A 383 7.38 3.91 -6.03
CA GLY A 383 7.63 2.49 -5.81
C GLY A 383 7.25 1.70 -7.06
N GLY A 384 6.05 1.13 -7.09
CA GLY A 384 5.52 0.32 -8.19
C GLY A 384 5.05 -1.08 -7.76
N GLY A 385 4.79 -1.28 -6.47
CA GLY A 385 4.22 -2.51 -5.95
C GLY A 385 2.74 -2.66 -6.30
N GLU A 386 2.14 -3.75 -5.83
CA GLU A 386 0.71 -4.02 -5.99
C GLU A 386 0.23 -4.90 -4.84
N VAL A 387 -0.80 -4.44 -4.13
CA VAL A 387 -1.31 -5.10 -2.91
C VAL A 387 -2.83 -5.14 -2.97
N GLN A 388 -3.40 -6.30 -2.67
CA GLN A 388 -4.84 -6.50 -2.55
C GLN A 388 -5.22 -6.78 -1.09
N LEU A 389 -6.10 -5.95 -0.53
CA LEU A 389 -6.80 -6.21 0.72
C LEU A 389 -8.14 -6.86 0.40
N VAL A 390 -8.42 -8.02 1.01
CA VAL A 390 -9.73 -8.70 1.00
C VAL A 390 -10.22 -8.79 2.45
N PHE A 391 -11.47 -8.38 2.68
CA PHE A 391 -12.07 -8.31 4.00
C PHE A 391 -13.55 -8.76 3.94
N GLY A 392 -13.77 -10.05 4.16
CA GLY A 392 -15.06 -10.72 3.96
C GLY A 392 -16.00 -10.80 5.18
N HIS A 393 -15.60 -10.29 6.36
CA HIS A 393 -16.31 -10.52 7.62
C HIS A 393 -16.67 -9.22 8.33
N GLN A 394 -17.81 -8.65 7.92
CA GLN A 394 -18.41 -7.46 8.53
C GLN A 394 -19.11 -7.82 9.84
N VAL A 395 -18.98 -6.98 10.87
CA VAL A 395 -19.65 -7.12 12.18
C VAL A 395 -20.70 -6.03 12.38
N ARG A 396 -21.67 -6.25 13.28
CA ARG A 396 -22.60 -5.18 13.72
C ARG A 396 -21.91 -4.28 14.75
N LEU A 397 -21.26 -4.89 15.74
CA LEU A 397 -20.43 -4.26 16.76
C LEU A 397 -19.18 -5.14 16.98
N PRO A 398 -17.99 -4.55 17.18
CA PRO A 398 -16.85 -5.23 17.78
C PRO A 398 -17.22 -5.85 19.13
N LYS A 399 -16.68 -7.04 19.43
CA LYS A 399 -16.72 -7.59 20.80
C LYS A 399 -15.93 -6.68 21.74
N THR A 400 -16.38 -6.59 22.98
CA THR A 400 -15.62 -5.95 24.07
C THR A 400 -14.41 -6.80 24.45
N VAL A 401 -13.32 -6.13 24.85
CA VAL A 401 -12.00 -6.74 25.00
C VAL A 401 -11.49 -6.55 26.44
N HIS A 402 -10.90 -7.61 26.99
CA HIS A 402 -10.29 -7.63 28.32
C HIS A 402 -8.88 -8.23 28.25
N LEU A 403 -7.89 -7.41 27.90
CA LEU A 403 -6.48 -7.81 27.77
C LEU A 403 -5.68 -7.19 28.92
N MET A 404 -5.58 -7.91 30.05
CA MET A 404 -5.00 -7.39 31.29
C MET A 404 -3.55 -7.83 31.54
N SER A 405 -3.06 -8.84 30.82
CA SER A 405 -1.65 -9.25 30.87
C SER A 405 -1.20 -9.74 29.50
N ALA A 406 -0.01 -9.31 29.08
CA ALA A 406 0.58 -9.75 27.81
C ALA A 406 1.21 -11.14 27.87
N GLY A 407 1.47 -11.67 29.09
CA GLY A 407 2.09 -12.97 29.29
C GLY A 407 3.51 -13.07 28.75
N THR A 408 3.94 -14.27 28.38
CA THR A 408 5.31 -14.54 27.91
C THR A 408 5.38 -14.68 26.40
N VAL A 409 6.40 -14.09 25.77
CA VAL A 409 6.71 -14.32 24.36
C VAL A 409 7.06 -15.80 24.16
N LYS A 410 6.31 -16.51 23.31
CA LYS A 410 6.49 -17.95 23.07
C LYS A 410 7.32 -18.25 21.82
N ARG A 411 7.32 -17.34 20.84
CA ARG A 411 8.00 -17.48 19.55
C ARG A 411 8.14 -16.15 18.81
N VAL A 412 9.09 -16.07 17.88
CA VAL A 412 9.23 -14.96 16.93
C VAL A 412 9.05 -15.47 15.50
N ARG A 413 8.31 -14.73 14.69
CA ARG A 413 8.12 -14.96 13.26
C ARG A 413 8.50 -13.72 12.47
N GLY A 414 8.95 -13.87 11.23
CA GLY A 414 9.35 -12.72 10.42
C GLY A 414 9.39 -12.99 8.91
N VAL A 415 9.59 -11.91 8.16
CA VAL A 415 9.82 -11.92 6.71
C VAL A 415 10.98 -10.97 6.38
N ALA A 416 12.11 -11.55 5.96
CA ALA A 416 13.16 -10.83 5.27
C ALA A 416 12.77 -10.72 3.78
N TYR A 417 12.68 -9.51 3.24
CA TYR A 417 12.29 -9.26 1.86
C TYR A 417 13.37 -8.53 1.08
N SER A 418 13.55 -8.89 -0.20
CA SER A 418 14.41 -8.18 -1.15
C SER A 418 13.70 -7.92 -2.47
N THR A 419 13.93 -6.73 -3.03
CA THR A 419 13.36 -6.29 -4.31
C THR A 419 14.47 -5.87 -5.27
N GLY A 420 14.65 -6.64 -6.35
CA GLY A 420 15.63 -6.33 -7.40
C GLY A 420 17.10 -6.39 -6.98
N VAL A 421 17.40 -6.96 -5.81
CA VAL A 421 18.76 -7.22 -5.28
C VAL A 421 18.94 -8.72 -5.02
N ALA A 422 20.18 -9.16 -4.78
CA ALA A 422 20.48 -10.56 -4.54
C ALA A 422 19.88 -11.08 -3.23
N GLY A 423 19.23 -12.26 -3.28
CA GLY A 423 18.62 -12.92 -2.11
C GLY A 423 19.61 -13.30 -0.99
N ALA A 424 20.92 -13.27 -1.25
CA ALA A 424 21.96 -13.39 -0.23
C ALA A 424 21.85 -12.30 0.87
N ASN A 425 21.28 -11.13 0.56
CA ASN A 425 20.98 -10.11 1.56
C ASN A 425 19.95 -10.58 2.59
N ASN A 426 18.94 -11.37 2.18
CA ASN A 426 17.98 -11.96 3.11
C ASN A 426 18.66 -12.97 4.05
N ALA A 427 19.60 -13.79 3.55
CA ALA A 427 20.32 -14.75 4.38
C ALA A 427 21.12 -14.02 5.49
N ARG A 428 21.85 -12.96 5.12
CA ARG A 428 22.63 -12.12 6.06
C ARG A 428 21.74 -11.38 7.07
N LEU A 429 20.57 -10.88 6.66
CA LEU A 429 19.54 -10.33 7.55
C LEU A 429 19.06 -11.35 8.58
N ILE A 430 18.72 -12.56 8.11
CA ILE A 430 18.18 -13.65 8.95
C ILE A 430 19.23 -14.12 9.96
N GLU A 431 20.48 -14.30 9.54
CA GLU A 431 21.60 -14.68 10.40
C GLU A 431 21.86 -13.63 11.48
N ALA A 432 21.96 -12.35 11.10
CA ALA A 432 22.22 -11.27 12.04
C ALA A 432 21.08 -11.03 13.03
N ALA A 433 19.83 -11.11 12.60
CA ALA A 433 18.66 -11.00 13.50
C ALA A 433 18.54 -12.20 14.44
N ARG A 434 18.76 -13.44 13.94
CA ARG A 434 18.76 -14.65 14.79
C ARG A 434 19.93 -14.68 15.77
N GLY A 435 21.08 -14.10 15.42
CA GLY A 435 22.22 -13.96 16.32
C GLY A 435 21.88 -13.20 17.61
N VAL A 436 20.94 -12.24 17.55
CA VAL A 436 20.43 -11.52 18.73
C VAL A 436 19.24 -12.28 19.36
N LEU A 437 18.28 -12.74 18.56
CA LEU A 437 17.01 -13.27 19.07
C LEU A 437 17.09 -14.67 19.66
N ASN A 438 18.01 -15.53 19.17
CA ASN A 438 18.12 -16.91 19.64
C ASN A 438 18.53 -17.01 21.13
N GLU A 439 19.16 -15.97 21.70
CA GLU A 439 19.55 -15.91 23.12
C GLU A 439 18.32 -15.84 24.04
N PHE A 440 17.22 -15.24 23.56
CA PHE A 440 15.97 -15.05 24.30
C PHE A 440 14.88 -16.03 23.88
N VAL A 441 14.73 -16.28 22.57
CA VAL A 441 13.64 -17.07 22.00
C VAL A 441 14.19 -18.03 20.91
N PRO A 442 14.39 -19.33 21.23
CA PRO A 442 14.93 -20.29 20.26
C PRO A 442 13.96 -20.62 19.12
N ASP A 443 12.63 -20.50 19.34
CA ASP A 443 11.63 -20.56 18.25
C ASP A 443 11.54 -19.24 17.47
N THR A 444 12.66 -18.83 16.86
CA THR A 444 12.76 -17.68 15.96
C THR A 444 12.88 -18.17 14.51
N TYR A 445 11.82 -17.98 13.72
CA TYR A 445 11.74 -18.39 12.31
C TYR A 445 11.41 -17.21 11.39
N ILE A 446 12.33 -16.88 10.47
CA ILE A 446 12.20 -15.77 9.54
C ILE A 446 12.17 -16.33 8.11
N TYR A 447 11.10 -16.02 7.37
CA TYR A 447 10.94 -16.41 5.96
C TYR A 447 11.76 -15.50 5.04
N SER A 448 12.24 -16.03 3.92
CA SER A 448 12.97 -15.27 2.89
C SER A 448 12.11 -15.08 1.65
N ASP A 449 11.79 -13.84 1.32
CA ASP A 449 11.03 -13.43 0.14
C ASP A 449 11.95 -12.64 -0.82
N VAL A 450 12.09 -13.12 -2.05
CA VAL A 450 12.99 -12.53 -3.06
C VAL A 450 12.17 -12.21 -4.31
N SER A 451 12.01 -10.92 -4.60
CA SER A 451 11.18 -10.40 -5.68
C SER A 451 12.00 -9.67 -6.74
N GLY A 452 11.60 -9.79 -8.00
CA GLY A 452 12.16 -8.99 -9.10
C GLY A 452 11.84 -7.50 -8.94
N ALA A 453 12.67 -6.63 -9.53
CA ALA A 453 12.44 -5.19 -9.51
C ALA A 453 11.15 -4.82 -10.27
N PRO A 454 10.21 -4.05 -9.68
CA PRO A 454 9.05 -3.55 -10.39
C PRO A 454 9.45 -2.62 -11.54
N LEU A 455 8.63 -2.63 -12.60
CA LEU A 455 8.79 -1.81 -13.79
C LEU A 455 7.65 -0.79 -13.85
N VAL A 456 7.99 0.49 -13.69
CA VAL A 456 7.07 1.62 -13.79
C VAL A 456 7.18 2.26 -15.17
N ALA A 457 6.06 2.71 -15.74
CA ALA A 457 6.06 3.46 -17.00
C ALA A 457 6.80 4.79 -16.84
N ALA A 458 7.74 5.07 -17.76
CA ALA A 458 8.57 6.26 -17.76
C ALA A 458 8.75 6.73 -19.22
N PRO A 459 7.69 7.25 -19.86
CA PRO A 459 7.71 7.59 -21.28
C PRO A 459 8.75 8.69 -21.57
N GLU A 460 9.64 8.41 -22.51
CA GLU A 460 10.66 9.35 -22.99
C GLU A 460 10.24 9.94 -24.34
N LYS A 461 10.75 11.12 -24.70
CA LYS A 461 10.44 11.77 -25.99
C LYS A 461 10.81 10.91 -27.22
N SER A 462 11.78 10.01 -27.05
CA SER A 462 12.24 9.02 -28.02
C SER A 462 11.48 7.68 -27.96
N ASN A 463 10.87 7.34 -26.82
CA ASN A 463 10.20 6.06 -26.60
C ASN A 463 9.03 6.20 -25.60
N PRO A 464 7.79 6.37 -26.09
CA PRO A 464 6.59 6.43 -25.26
C PRO A 464 6.30 5.14 -24.46
N ALA A 465 6.89 4.00 -24.84
CA ALA A 465 6.72 2.71 -24.17
C ALA A 465 7.84 2.39 -23.16
N ALA A 466 8.76 3.33 -22.89
CA ALA A 466 9.87 3.14 -21.96
C ALA A 466 9.40 2.81 -20.53
N LYS A 467 10.14 1.90 -19.87
CA LYS A 467 9.87 1.43 -18.51
C LYS A 467 11.13 1.49 -17.67
N LYS A 468 11.01 1.94 -16.43
CA LYS A 468 12.10 2.13 -15.48
C LYS A 468 12.00 1.14 -14.32
N LYS A 469 13.13 0.52 -13.96
CA LYS A 469 13.25 -0.26 -12.72
C LYS A 469 13.20 0.70 -11.52
N THR A 470 12.36 0.38 -10.55
CA THR A 470 12.10 1.21 -9.36
C THR A 470 12.04 0.34 -8.10
N GLY A 471 11.95 0.96 -6.92
CA GLY A 471 11.74 0.27 -5.64
C GLY A 471 12.71 -0.86 -5.33
N LEU A 472 14.00 -0.62 -5.55
CA LEU A 472 15.09 -1.54 -5.25
C LEU A 472 15.46 -1.49 -3.76
N GLY A 473 15.77 -2.63 -3.14
CA GLY A 473 16.30 -2.67 -1.78
C GLY A 473 16.04 -3.98 -1.06
N PHE A 474 16.16 -3.96 0.27
CA PHE A 474 15.82 -5.06 1.16
C PHE A 474 15.20 -4.54 2.46
N GLY A 475 14.69 -5.44 3.30
CA GLY A 475 14.14 -5.10 4.61
C GLY A 475 13.77 -6.35 5.41
N LEU A 476 13.41 -6.14 6.67
CA LEU A 476 13.03 -7.18 7.61
C LEU A 476 11.84 -6.72 8.45
N SER A 477 10.78 -7.53 8.47
CA SER A 477 9.65 -7.43 9.39
C SER A 477 9.74 -8.58 10.39
N LEU A 478 9.60 -8.28 11.68
CA LEU A 478 9.58 -9.23 12.79
C LEU A 478 8.30 -9.04 13.62
N VAL A 479 7.73 -10.15 14.07
CA VAL A 479 6.61 -10.20 15.00
C VAL A 479 6.88 -11.24 16.08
N ALA A 480 6.89 -10.79 17.34
CA ALA A 480 6.89 -11.67 18.51
C ALA A 480 5.46 -11.96 18.94
N GLU A 481 5.18 -13.22 19.29
CA GLU A 481 3.83 -13.67 19.67
C GLU A 481 3.84 -14.23 21.11
N SER A 482 2.94 -13.74 21.96
CA SER A 482 2.83 -14.20 23.35
C SER A 482 1.92 -15.42 23.51
N ASN A 483 1.97 -16.07 24.68
CA ASN A 483 1.04 -17.12 25.08
C ASN A 483 -0.42 -16.63 25.21
N THR A 484 -0.66 -15.34 25.50
CA THR A 484 -2.01 -14.72 25.46
C THR A 484 -2.42 -14.22 24.07
N ASN A 485 -1.56 -14.39 23.06
CA ASN A 485 -1.71 -13.93 21.67
C ASN A 485 -1.63 -12.39 21.50
N VAL A 486 -0.95 -11.71 22.43
CA VAL A 486 -0.43 -10.36 22.19
C VAL A 486 0.68 -10.42 21.14
N LEU A 487 0.77 -9.38 20.32
CA LEU A 487 1.72 -9.27 19.21
C LEU A 487 2.54 -7.98 19.33
N TYR A 488 3.87 -8.13 19.35
CA TYR A 488 4.84 -7.04 19.24
C TYR A 488 5.49 -7.08 17.86
N SER A 489 5.84 -5.93 17.28
CA SER A 489 6.26 -5.87 15.88
C SER A 489 7.28 -4.78 15.60
N ALA A 490 8.39 -5.15 14.97
CA ALA A 490 9.41 -4.23 14.46
C ALA A 490 9.59 -4.43 12.94
N ASP A 491 9.95 -3.35 12.24
CA ASP A 491 10.02 -3.33 10.78
C ASP A 491 11.01 -2.27 10.31
N ILE A 492 11.94 -2.65 9.44
CA ILE A 492 12.96 -1.75 8.92
C ILE A 492 13.34 -2.12 7.48
N ALA A 493 13.55 -1.10 6.65
CA ALA A 493 13.91 -1.23 5.24
C ALA A 493 15.19 -0.45 4.93
N SER A 494 15.94 -0.92 3.94
CA SER A 494 17.12 -0.23 3.43
C SER A 494 16.74 1.18 2.94
N PRO A 495 17.42 2.25 3.37
CA PRO A 495 17.11 3.60 2.93
C PRO A 495 17.31 3.75 1.41
N PRO A 496 16.51 4.57 0.70
CA PRO A 496 16.58 4.73 -0.75
C PRO A 496 17.87 5.38 -1.27
N ALA A 497 18.74 5.85 -0.38
CA ALA A 497 20.11 6.28 -0.68
C ALA A 497 21.15 5.14 -0.63
N GLY A 498 20.81 3.99 -0.03
CA GLY A 498 21.75 2.91 0.27
C GLY A 498 22.67 3.22 1.47
N GLY A 499 23.81 2.53 1.54
CA GLY A 499 24.87 2.80 2.52
C GLY A 499 24.85 1.95 3.82
N VAL A 500 23.80 1.16 4.06
CA VAL A 500 23.72 0.25 5.23
C VAL A 500 24.01 -1.20 4.84
N THR A 501 24.57 -2.00 5.76
CA THR A 501 24.74 -3.45 5.56
C THR A 501 23.43 -4.21 5.87
N PRO A 502 23.21 -5.38 5.26
CA PRO A 502 22.13 -6.29 5.67
C PRO A 502 22.23 -6.72 7.15
N GLU A 503 23.43 -6.93 7.66
CA GLU A 503 23.68 -7.43 9.02
C GLU A 503 23.30 -6.40 10.09
N ASP A 504 23.71 -5.14 9.90
CA ASP A 504 23.41 -4.07 10.86
C ASP A 504 21.91 -3.74 10.87
N LEU A 505 21.26 -3.78 9.71
CA LEU A 505 19.81 -3.64 9.59
C LEU A 505 19.05 -4.82 10.23
N GLY A 506 19.61 -6.04 10.16
CA GLY A 506 19.08 -7.22 10.84
C GLY A 506 19.18 -7.12 12.37
N ARG A 507 20.33 -6.69 12.88
CA ARG A 507 20.53 -6.40 14.32
C ARG A 507 19.61 -5.30 14.80
N GLN A 508 19.51 -4.19 14.06
CA GLN A 508 18.65 -3.06 14.41
C GLN A 508 17.17 -3.47 14.50
N CYS A 509 16.69 -4.31 13.57
CA CYS A 509 15.33 -4.85 13.62
C CYS A 509 15.09 -5.71 14.87
N ALA A 510 16.05 -6.57 15.22
CA ALA A 510 15.96 -7.40 16.42
C ALA A 510 15.95 -6.57 17.71
N LEU A 511 16.79 -5.54 17.81
CA LEU A 511 16.82 -4.62 18.95
C LEU A 511 15.51 -3.82 19.06
N GLN A 512 14.96 -3.33 17.94
CA GLN A 512 13.64 -2.65 17.93
C GLN A 512 12.48 -3.60 18.32
N LEU A 513 12.60 -4.90 18.05
CA LEU A 513 11.62 -5.87 18.53
C LEU A 513 11.70 -6.05 20.05
N LEU A 514 12.92 -6.12 20.60
CA LEU A 514 13.14 -6.20 22.04
C LEU A 514 12.67 -4.92 22.74
N GLU A 515 12.98 -3.74 22.21
CA GLU A 515 12.45 -2.44 22.68
C GLU A 515 10.92 -2.42 22.66
N SER A 516 10.27 -2.92 21.61
CA SER A 516 8.80 -3.03 21.53
C SER A 516 8.21 -4.06 22.50
N ILE A 517 9.00 -4.98 23.08
CA ILE A 517 8.59 -5.93 24.12
C ILE A 517 8.82 -5.32 25.51
N GLU A 518 9.96 -4.66 25.71
CA GLU A 518 10.35 -3.93 26.93
C GLU A 518 9.38 -2.80 27.27
N GLN A 519 8.87 -2.08 26.25
CA GLN A 519 7.80 -1.09 26.39
C GLN A 519 6.49 -1.66 26.98
N GLY A 520 6.30 -2.98 27.01
CA GLY A 520 5.26 -3.65 27.80
C GLY A 520 3.82 -3.46 27.32
N GLY A 521 2.87 -4.00 28.09
CA GLY A 521 1.44 -3.95 27.80
C GLY A 521 0.99 -4.84 26.64
N CYS A 522 -0.31 -4.84 26.39
CA CYS A 522 -0.99 -5.80 25.51
C CYS A 522 -1.08 -5.39 24.02
N ALA A 523 -0.42 -4.29 23.61
CA ALA A 523 -0.39 -3.84 22.22
C ALA A 523 0.83 -2.96 21.92
N SER A 524 1.52 -3.21 20.81
CA SER A 524 2.58 -2.33 20.32
C SER A 524 2.06 -0.95 19.93
N ALA A 525 2.94 0.06 19.88
CA ALA A 525 2.59 1.44 19.51
C ALA A 525 1.90 1.59 18.14
N ILE A 526 2.13 0.65 17.21
CA ILE A 526 1.49 0.62 15.89
C ILE A 526 0.07 0.05 15.96
N ALA A 527 -0.16 -0.94 16.84
CA ALA A 527 -1.45 -1.59 17.02
C ALA A 527 -2.40 -0.80 17.94
N ALA A 528 -1.88 -0.16 18.98
CA ALA A 528 -2.68 0.51 20.01
C ALA A 528 -3.71 1.53 19.46
N PRO A 529 -3.40 2.42 18.49
CA PRO A 529 -4.40 3.33 17.92
C PRO A 529 -5.57 2.61 17.24
N THR A 530 -5.31 1.47 16.60
CA THR A 530 -6.33 0.61 15.96
C THR A 530 -7.22 -0.02 17.04
N MET A 531 -6.62 -0.59 18.09
CA MET A 531 -7.35 -1.26 19.17
C MET A 531 -8.21 -0.29 19.99
N LEU A 532 -7.64 0.85 20.39
CA LEU A 532 -8.34 1.89 21.17
C LEU A 532 -9.51 2.49 20.38
N THR A 533 -9.38 2.62 19.05
CA THR A 533 -10.48 3.03 18.17
C THR A 533 -11.59 1.96 18.14
N LEU A 534 -11.24 0.68 17.99
CA LEU A 534 -12.22 -0.41 17.95
C LEU A 534 -12.94 -0.61 19.31
N MET A 535 -12.24 -0.42 20.43
CA MET A 535 -12.84 -0.41 21.78
C MET A 535 -13.89 0.70 21.92
N ALA A 536 -13.62 1.92 21.41
CA ALA A 536 -14.59 3.02 21.45
C ALA A 536 -15.83 2.78 20.56
N MET A 537 -15.69 1.98 19.49
CA MET A 537 -16.77 1.63 18.56
C MET A 537 -17.52 0.33 18.93
N GLY A 538 -17.11 -0.36 20.01
CA GLY A 538 -17.76 -1.56 20.55
C GLY A 538 -19.14 -1.28 21.17
N SER A 539 -19.74 -2.31 21.79
CA SER A 539 -20.96 -2.18 22.59
C SER A 539 -20.76 -1.25 23.79
N GLU A 540 -21.86 -0.87 24.46
CA GLU A 540 -21.91 0.12 25.55
C GLU A 540 -21.33 -0.38 26.89
N ASP A 541 -20.44 -1.37 26.84
CA ASP A 541 -19.74 -1.94 27.99
C ASP A 541 -18.31 -1.38 28.13
N VAL A 542 -17.69 -1.63 29.29
CA VAL A 542 -16.29 -1.25 29.57
C VAL A 542 -15.33 -2.27 28.96
N SER A 543 -14.71 -1.97 27.83
CA SER A 543 -13.49 -2.69 27.40
C SER A 543 -12.29 -2.24 28.23
N ARG A 544 -11.36 -3.15 28.53
CA ARG A 544 -10.14 -2.89 29.31
C ARG A 544 -8.90 -3.48 28.63
N MET A 545 -7.84 -2.69 28.54
CA MET A 545 -6.56 -3.12 27.96
C MET A 545 -5.41 -2.53 28.76
N SER A 546 -4.44 -3.36 29.14
CA SER A 546 -3.17 -2.88 29.69
C SER A 546 -2.26 -2.38 28.57
N LEU A 547 -1.62 -1.23 28.76
CA LEU A 547 -0.64 -0.65 27.85
C LEU A 547 0.57 -0.16 28.65
N GLY A 548 1.77 -0.24 28.08
CA GLY A 548 2.94 0.43 28.63
C GLY A 548 2.78 1.94 28.74
N LYS A 549 3.40 2.55 29.75
CA LYS A 549 3.41 4.01 29.95
C LYS A 549 3.84 4.78 28.70
N ASP A 550 4.89 4.34 28.00
CA ASP A 550 5.41 5.02 26.81
C ASP A 550 4.46 4.92 25.61
N VAL A 551 3.85 3.75 25.41
CA VAL A 551 2.83 3.54 24.36
C VAL A 551 1.64 4.46 24.59
N LEU A 552 1.17 4.58 25.84
CA LEU A 552 0.07 5.45 26.24
C LEU A 552 0.44 6.95 26.17
N GLY A 553 1.67 7.30 26.53
CA GLY A 553 2.21 8.66 26.52
C GLY A 553 2.52 9.22 25.12
N SER A 554 2.59 8.34 24.10
CA SER A 554 2.89 8.73 22.72
C SER A 554 1.94 9.80 22.17
N GLU A 555 2.47 10.74 21.36
CA GLU A 555 1.66 11.84 20.79
C GLU A 555 0.44 11.30 20.01
N GLN A 556 0.58 10.15 19.35
CA GLN A 556 -0.50 9.54 18.58
C GLN A 556 -1.66 9.09 19.47
N VAL A 557 -1.39 8.41 20.58
CA VAL A 557 -2.43 7.91 21.49
C VAL A 557 -3.08 9.07 22.26
N VAL A 558 -2.30 10.07 22.68
CA VAL A 558 -2.82 11.27 23.37
C VAL A 558 -3.68 12.14 22.44
N LEU A 559 -3.31 12.29 21.16
CA LEU A 559 -4.15 12.97 20.17
C LEU A 559 -5.41 12.17 19.82
N LEU A 560 -5.33 10.84 19.76
CA LEU A 560 -6.48 9.97 19.54
C LEU A 560 -7.53 10.10 20.67
N ALA A 561 -7.10 10.11 21.94
CA ALA A 561 -8.00 10.33 23.08
C ALA A 561 -8.72 11.69 22.99
N ARG A 562 -8.00 12.76 22.60
CA ARG A 562 -8.55 14.11 22.44
C ARG A 562 -9.55 14.18 21.28
N ASP A 563 -9.19 13.67 20.11
CA ASP A 563 -10.07 13.68 18.94
C ASP A 563 -11.33 12.81 19.18
N LEU A 564 -11.20 11.60 19.76
CA LEU A 564 -12.35 10.75 20.14
C LEU A 564 -13.33 11.48 21.06
N ARG A 565 -12.83 12.18 22.09
CA ARG A 565 -13.66 13.00 22.99
C ARG A 565 -14.36 14.13 22.23
N THR A 566 -13.70 14.76 21.25
CA THR A 566 -14.31 15.79 20.36
C THR A 566 -15.39 15.20 19.44
N PHE A 567 -15.22 13.97 18.95
CA PHE A 567 -16.26 13.21 18.25
C PHE A 567 -17.42 12.79 19.17
N GLY A 568 -17.29 12.98 20.49
CA GLY A 568 -18.33 12.71 21.48
C GLY A 568 -18.35 11.26 21.94
N MET A 569 -17.18 10.63 22.02
CA MET A 569 -16.98 9.33 22.66
C MET A 569 -16.76 9.48 24.17
N SER A 570 -16.93 8.39 24.89
CA SER A 570 -16.66 8.26 26.32
C SER A 570 -15.23 8.66 26.69
N GLY A 571 -15.04 9.23 27.88
CA GLY A 571 -13.72 9.42 28.46
C GLY A 571 -13.05 8.08 28.78
N TRP A 572 -11.71 8.07 28.77
CA TRP A 572 -10.93 6.89 29.18
C TRP A 572 -10.68 6.94 30.69
N GLY A 573 -10.97 5.83 31.38
CA GLY A 573 -10.52 5.63 32.76
C GLY A 573 -9.14 5.01 32.76
N LEU A 574 -8.17 5.66 33.41
CA LEU A 574 -6.81 5.15 33.58
C LEU A 574 -6.64 4.63 35.02
N ARG A 575 -5.91 3.53 35.17
CA ARG A 575 -5.50 2.93 36.45
C ARG A 575 -4.11 2.33 36.28
N GLU A 576 -3.33 2.26 37.35
CA GLU A 576 -2.08 1.49 37.36
C GLU A 576 -2.38 0.01 37.08
N GLY A 577 -1.46 -0.67 36.38
CA GLY A 577 -1.54 -2.09 36.07
C GLY A 577 -0.90 -2.98 37.12
N ASP A 578 -0.81 -4.29 36.82
CA ASP A 578 -0.19 -5.28 37.70
C ASP A 578 1.37 -5.22 37.68
N ALA A 579 1.94 -4.51 36.71
CA ALA A 579 3.38 -4.26 36.56
C ALA A 579 3.67 -2.76 36.61
N GLU A 580 4.85 -2.38 37.14
CA GLU A 580 5.18 -0.98 37.49
C GLU A 580 5.06 0.00 36.31
N ASP A 581 5.40 -0.43 35.09
CA ASP A 581 5.32 0.39 33.86
C ASP A 581 4.09 0.14 32.99
N GLU A 582 3.08 -0.58 33.50
CA GLU A 582 1.80 -0.80 32.81
C GLU A 582 0.66 0.07 33.37
N VAL A 583 -0.25 0.49 32.47
CA VAL A 583 -1.45 1.28 32.76
C VAL A 583 -2.66 0.62 32.11
N VAL A 584 -3.66 0.28 32.93
CA VAL A 584 -4.94 -0.26 32.49
C VAL A 584 -5.85 0.86 31.98
N VAL A 585 -6.03 0.89 30.66
CA VAL A 585 -6.96 1.77 29.95
C VAL A 585 -8.33 1.11 29.88
N SER A 586 -9.33 1.76 30.47
CA SER A 586 -10.75 1.38 30.44
C SER A 586 -11.53 2.34 29.53
N ILE A 587 -12.25 1.81 28.53
CA ILE A 587 -13.05 2.58 27.57
C ILE A 587 -14.47 2.02 27.55
N VAL A 588 -15.47 2.87 27.79
CA VAL A 588 -16.88 2.55 27.53
C VAL A 588 -17.15 2.76 26.04
N GLY A 589 -17.51 1.70 25.32
CA GLY A 589 -17.88 1.81 23.90
C GLY A 589 -19.17 2.61 23.70
N LYS A 590 -19.40 3.08 22.47
CA LYS A 590 -20.57 3.95 22.15
C LYS A 590 -21.68 3.24 21.33
N GLY A 591 -21.51 1.96 20.99
CA GLY A 591 -22.53 1.22 20.25
C GLY A 591 -22.79 1.70 18.80
N VAL A 592 -21.93 2.57 18.24
CA VAL A 592 -22.15 3.22 16.93
C VAL A 592 -22.28 2.20 15.80
N GLY A 593 -21.39 1.20 15.78
CA GLY A 593 -21.53 0.00 14.96
C GLY A 593 -21.67 0.22 13.44
N ASN A 594 -22.20 -0.81 12.78
CA ASN A 594 -22.41 -0.84 11.34
C ASN A 594 -23.80 -0.31 10.97
N VAL A 595 -23.86 0.96 10.58
CA VAL A 595 -25.11 1.66 10.19
C VAL A 595 -25.66 1.15 8.84
N GLY A 596 -24.83 0.56 7.99
CA GLY A 596 -25.20 0.21 6.60
C GLY A 596 -25.84 -1.17 6.41
N ARG A 597 -25.68 -2.09 7.35
CA ARG A 597 -26.12 -3.49 7.23
C ARG A 597 -27.59 -3.64 7.61
N LYS A 598 -28.44 -4.00 6.62
CA LYS A 598 -29.79 -4.51 6.91
C LYS A 598 -29.68 -5.76 7.78
N ILE A 599 -30.48 -5.82 8.84
CA ILE A 599 -30.85 -7.09 9.47
C ILE A 599 -31.72 -7.83 8.44
N ALA A 600 -31.43 -9.12 8.23
CA ALA A 600 -32.11 -10.01 7.30
C ALA A 600 -32.75 -11.15 8.09
#